data_AF-A0A956TY76-F1
#
_entry.id   AF-A0A956TY76-F1
#
_cell.length_a   1.000
_cell.length_b   1.000
_cell.length_c   1.000
_cell.angle_alpha   90.00
_cell.angle_beta   90.00
_cell.angle_gamma   90.00
#
_symmetry.space_group_name_H-M   'P 1'
#
loop_
_entity.id
_entity.type
_entity.pdbx_description
1 polymer ?
#
loop_
_entity_poly.entity_id
_entity_poly.type
_entity_poly.pdbx_seq_one_letter_code
_entity_poly.pdbx_strand_id
1 'polypeptide(L)'
;MSSVTAGNAATTEKIFYDDVIVKKFLTATIFWGAAAFVVGLLAALQLAYWPANMDLSWLTFGRIRPLHTNAAIFAFGGNIIFAGMYHSTQRLLKTRMYSDVLSNIHFWGWQLIIVGALITLPLGYSHGKEYAELEWPIDIAIAVVWVIFAVNYFGTIAIRRVKHLYVAIWFYIATIITVAVLH
;
A
#
# COMPACT_ATOMS: atom_id res chain seq x y z
N MET A 1 -51.88 -38.64 -11.18
CA MET A 1 -51.50 -37.31 -10.66
C MET A 1 -50.03 -37.35 -10.31
N SER A 2 -49.17 -36.91 -11.22
CA SER A 2 -47.71 -36.86 -11.04
C SER A 2 -47.34 -35.56 -10.32
N SER A 3 -46.84 -35.68 -9.09
CA SER A 3 -46.30 -34.57 -8.31
C SER A 3 -44.95 -34.15 -8.89
N VAL A 4 -44.95 -33.03 -9.62
CA VAL A 4 -43.71 -32.36 -10.05
C VAL A 4 -43.04 -31.78 -8.80
N THR A 5 -41.92 -32.38 -8.40
CA THR A 5 -41.01 -31.83 -7.40
C THR A 5 -40.46 -30.50 -7.90
N ALA A 6 -40.89 -29.39 -7.29
CA ALA A 6 -40.30 -28.08 -7.52
C ALA A 6 -38.81 -28.13 -7.13
N GLY A 7 -37.94 -28.05 -8.14
CA GLY A 7 -36.51 -27.94 -7.93
C GLY A 7 -36.20 -26.69 -7.13
N ASN A 8 -35.45 -26.85 -6.04
CA ASN A 8 -35.03 -25.79 -5.14
C ASN A 8 -34.26 -24.73 -5.96
N ALA A 9 -34.86 -23.55 -6.17
CA ALA A 9 -34.21 -22.47 -6.90
C ALA A 9 -32.95 -22.06 -6.12
N ALA A 10 -31.78 -22.30 -6.70
CA ALA A 10 -30.51 -21.91 -6.10
C ALA A 10 -30.53 -20.40 -5.82
N THR A 11 -30.50 -20.02 -4.55
CA THR A 11 -30.46 -18.63 -4.11
C THR A 11 -29.11 -18.04 -4.52
N THR A 12 -29.09 -17.23 -5.59
CA THR A 12 -27.88 -16.53 -6.04
C THR A 12 -27.47 -15.51 -4.97
N GLU A 13 -26.49 -15.85 -4.14
CA GLU A 13 -25.91 -14.89 -3.21
C GLU A 13 -25.16 -13.79 -3.98
N LYS A 14 -25.62 -12.54 -3.83
CA LYS A 14 -24.92 -11.36 -4.33
C LYS A 14 -23.85 -10.94 -3.31
N ILE A 15 -22.61 -10.84 -3.79
CA ILE A 15 -21.47 -10.40 -2.96
C ILE A 15 -21.25 -8.91 -3.17
N PHE A 16 -21.22 -8.16 -2.08
CA PHE A 16 -20.90 -6.74 -2.08
C PHE A 16 -19.43 -6.54 -1.68
N TYR A 17 -18.61 -6.14 -2.65
CA TYR A 17 -17.20 -5.84 -2.42
C TYR A 17 -17.02 -4.49 -1.71
N ASP A 18 -15.92 -4.36 -0.97
CA ASP A 18 -15.47 -3.07 -0.44
C ASP A 18 -14.62 -2.35 -1.50
N ASP A 19 -15.26 -1.47 -2.26
CA ASP A 19 -14.57 -0.58 -3.21
C ASP A 19 -14.23 0.78 -2.58
N VAL A 20 -14.68 1.06 -1.35
CA VAL A 20 -14.37 2.31 -0.66
C VAL A 20 -12.89 2.36 -0.32
N ILE A 21 -12.35 1.27 0.24
CA ILE A 21 -10.92 1.19 0.56
C ILE A 21 -10.04 1.29 -0.69
N VAL A 22 -10.47 0.66 -1.79
CA VAL A 22 -9.77 0.71 -3.08
C VAL A 22 -9.68 2.15 -3.58
N LYS A 23 -10.81 2.89 -3.54
CA LYS A 23 -10.84 4.29 -3.94
C LYS A 23 -9.95 5.17 -3.06
N LYS A 24 -9.92 4.94 -1.74
CA LYS A 24 -9.02 5.65 -0.82
C LYS A 24 -7.55 5.49 -1.22
N PHE A 25 -7.08 4.26 -1.42
CA PHE A 25 -5.71 3.99 -1.88
C PHE A 25 -5.44 4.56 -3.28
N LEU A 26 -6.40 4.51 -4.19
CA LEU A 26 -6.25 5.07 -5.54
C LEU A 26 -6.13 6.61 -5.50
N THR A 27 -6.95 7.29 -4.70
CA THR A 27 -6.85 8.75 -4.51
C THR A 27 -5.51 9.12 -3.86
N ALA A 28 -5.08 8.38 -2.85
CA ALA A 28 -3.76 8.57 -2.23
C ALA A 28 -2.62 8.33 -3.23
N THR A 29 -2.75 7.33 -4.12
CA THR A 29 -1.78 7.06 -5.20
C THR A 29 -1.62 8.27 -6.10
N ILE A 30 -2.71 8.89 -6.55
CA ILE A 30 -2.65 10.06 -7.43
C ILE A 30 -1.98 11.23 -6.71
N PHE A 31 -2.36 11.48 -5.46
CA PHE A 31 -1.79 12.55 -4.64
C PHE A 31 -0.29 12.37 -4.41
N TRP A 32 0.13 11.20 -3.90
CA TRP A 32 1.53 10.92 -3.62
C TRP A 32 2.36 10.73 -4.87
N GLY A 33 1.77 10.26 -5.97
CA GLY A 33 2.41 10.22 -7.29
C GLY A 33 2.79 11.61 -7.75
N ALA A 34 1.85 12.56 -7.72
CA ALA A 34 2.13 13.96 -8.05
C ALA A 34 3.23 14.54 -7.14
N ALA A 35 3.15 14.31 -5.83
CA ALA A 35 4.17 14.77 -4.90
C ALA A 35 5.56 14.16 -5.19
N ALA A 36 5.64 12.85 -5.41
CA ALA A 36 6.89 12.16 -5.72
C ALA A 36 7.54 12.68 -7.00
N PHE A 37 6.77 12.94 -8.05
CA PHE A 37 7.28 13.51 -9.30
C PHE A 37 7.74 14.96 -9.14
N VAL A 38 7.06 15.78 -8.33
CA VAL A 38 7.50 17.14 -8.03
C VAL A 38 8.83 17.14 -7.26
N VAL A 39 8.96 16.30 -6.24
CA VAL A 39 10.21 16.15 -5.47
C VAL A 39 11.33 15.58 -6.35
N GLY A 40 11.01 14.63 -7.23
CA GLY A 40 11.95 14.09 -8.21
C GLY A 40 12.44 15.12 -9.23
N LEU A 41 11.53 15.98 -9.70
CA LEU A 41 11.87 17.10 -10.57
C LEU A 41 12.78 18.11 -9.85
N LEU A 42 12.50 18.42 -8.59
CA LEU A 42 13.37 19.27 -7.77
C LEU A 42 14.77 18.65 -7.63
N ALA A 43 14.86 17.36 -7.30
CA ALA A 43 16.13 16.65 -7.20
C ALA A 43 16.93 16.68 -8.51
N ALA A 44 16.25 16.48 -9.65
CA ALA A 44 16.88 16.56 -10.97
C ALA A 44 17.37 17.99 -11.28
N LEU A 45 16.58 19.01 -10.94
CA LEU A 45 16.96 20.41 -11.12
C LEU A 45 18.17 20.78 -10.27
N GLN A 46 18.29 20.26 -9.05
CA GLN A 46 19.45 20.51 -8.19
C GLN A 46 20.76 19.94 -8.74
N LEU A 47 20.68 18.83 -9.49
CA LEU A 47 21.84 18.28 -10.20
C LEU A 47 22.21 19.11 -11.43
N ALA A 48 21.22 19.68 -12.13
CA ALA A 48 21.45 20.50 -13.32
C ALA A 48 21.83 21.95 -13.00
N TYR A 49 21.30 22.50 -11.91
CA TYR A 49 21.40 23.89 -11.49
C TYR A 49 21.56 23.97 -9.96
N TRP A 50 22.82 24.04 -9.51
CA TRP A 50 23.16 24.00 -8.09
C TRP A 50 22.43 25.05 -7.20
N PRO A 51 22.09 26.27 -7.66
CA PRO A 51 21.36 27.24 -6.82
C PRO A 51 19.92 26.80 -6.49
N ALA A 52 19.39 25.77 -7.15
CA ALA A 52 18.10 25.17 -6.78
C ALA A 52 18.10 24.46 -5.40
N ASN A 53 19.25 24.36 -4.72
CA ASN A 53 19.31 23.96 -3.31
C ASN A 53 18.80 25.06 -2.34
N MET A 54 18.66 26.30 -2.84
CA MET A 54 18.06 27.45 -2.13
C MET A 54 18.73 27.82 -0.79
N ASP A 55 19.96 27.36 -0.53
CA ASP A 55 20.67 27.52 0.74
C ASP A 55 19.87 27.08 1.99
N LEU A 56 18.89 26.18 1.80
CA LEU A 56 18.05 25.64 2.87
C LEU A 56 18.46 24.19 3.16
N SER A 57 18.86 23.93 4.42
CA SER A 57 19.37 22.61 4.83
C SER A 57 18.44 21.44 4.49
N TRP A 58 17.13 21.62 4.64
CA TRP A 58 16.10 20.60 4.38
C TRP A 58 15.72 20.44 2.90
N LEU A 59 16.10 21.39 2.02
CA LEU A 59 15.90 21.26 0.57
C LEU A 59 17.15 20.79 -0.16
N THR A 60 18.28 20.59 0.51
CA THR A 60 19.49 20.12 -0.16
C THR A 60 19.29 18.75 -0.83
N PHE A 61 19.96 18.53 -1.96
CA PHE A 61 19.89 17.28 -2.73
C PHE A 61 20.08 16.03 -1.85
N GLY A 62 21.00 16.06 -0.89
CA GLY A 62 21.26 14.94 0.02
C GLY A 62 20.05 14.52 0.86
N ARG A 63 19.13 15.44 1.18
CA ARG A 63 17.91 15.15 1.95
C ARG A 63 16.68 14.95 1.07
N ILE A 64 16.61 15.65 -0.05
CA ILE A 64 15.51 15.53 -1.02
C ILE A 64 15.58 14.21 -1.80
N ARG A 65 16.78 13.67 -2.08
CA ARG A 65 16.95 12.37 -2.75
C ARG A 65 16.27 11.22 -1.99
N PRO A 66 16.56 10.96 -0.71
CA PRO A 66 15.88 9.89 0.03
C PRO A 66 14.39 10.16 0.23
N LEU A 67 13.97 11.43 0.33
CA LEU A 67 12.55 11.77 0.32
C LEU A 67 11.88 11.35 -1.00
N HIS A 68 12.50 11.64 -2.15
CA HIS A 68 11.98 11.27 -3.45
C HIS A 68 11.87 9.75 -3.60
N THR A 69 12.90 8.98 -3.23
CA THR A 69 12.88 7.51 -3.35
C THR A 69 11.75 6.91 -2.51
N ASN A 70 11.60 7.34 -1.27
CA ASN A 70 10.54 6.89 -0.37
C ASN A 70 9.14 7.29 -0.88
N ALA A 71 8.99 8.54 -1.35
CA ALA A 71 7.73 9.00 -1.93
C ALA A 71 7.36 8.25 -3.21
N ALA A 72 8.32 7.95 -4.08
CA ALA A 72 8.06 7.24 -5.33
C ALA A 72 7.73 5.75 -5.09
N ILE A 73 8.45 5.09 -4.18
CA ILE A 73 8.32 3.64 -3.96
C ILE A 73 7.23 3.34 -2.95
N PHE A 74 7.30 3.86 -1.73
CA PHE A 74 6.40 3.47 -0.65
C PHE A 74 5.10 4.29 -0.66
N ALA A 75 5.17 5.58 -0.98
CA ALA A 75 3.95 6.39 -1.09
C ALA A 75 3.23 6.12 -2.41
N PHE A 76 3.83 6.38 -3.56
CA PHE A 76 3.17 6.14 -4.85
C PHE A 76 3.05 4.64 -5.16
N GLY A 77 4.17 3.91 -5.24
CA GLY A 77 4.21 2.48 -5.56
C GLY A 77 3.46 1.61 -4.53
N GLY A 78 3.61 1.87 -3.24
CA GLY A 78 2.91 1.15 -2.18
C GLY A 78 1.40 1.32 -2.28
N ASN A 79 0.91 2.56 -2.39
CA ASN A 79 -0.53 2.81 -2.48
C ASN A 79 -1.16 2.17 -3.74
N ILE A 80 -0.49 2.18 -4.91
CA ILE A 80 -1.03 1.54 -6.12
C ILE A 80 -1.08 0.02 -6.00
N ILE A 81 -0.06 -0.58 -5.39
CA ILE A 81 -0.02 -2.03 -5.12
C ILE A 81 -1.17 -2.39 -4.17
N PHE A 82 -1.35 -1.65 -3.07
CA PHE A 82 -2.44 -1.92 -2.13
C PHE A 82 -3.81 -1.76 -2.77
N ALA A 83 -4.04 -0.71 -3.57
CA ALA A 83 -5.28 -0.56 -4.33
C ALA A 83 -5.54 -1.78 -5.24
N GLY A 84 -4.51 -2.22 -5.97
CA GLY A 84 -4.56 -3.39 -6.83
C GLY A 84 -4.87 -4.67 -6.05
N MET A 85 -4.23 -4.87 -4.90
CA MET A 85 -4.43 -6.04 -4.02
C MET A 85 -5.85 -6.06 -3.44
N TYR A 86 -6.31 -4.96 -2.84
CA TYR A 86 -7.68 -4.87 -2.28
C TYR A 86 -8.76 -5.03 -3.35
N HIS A 87 -8.53 -4.51 -4.56
CA HIS A 87 -9.48 -4.65 -5.67
C HIS A 87 -9.51 -6.09 -6.19
N SER A 88 -8.36 -6.64 -6.58
CA SER A 88 -8.26 -7.92 -7.27
C SER A 88 -8.55 -9.11 -6.35
N THR A 89 -8.09 -9.07 -5.09
CA THR A 89 -8.23 -10.20 -4.16
C THR A 89 -9.69 -10.53 -3.89
N GLN A 90 -10.52 -9.52 -3.65
CA GLN A 90 -11.96 -9.71 -3.43
C GLN A 90 -12.64 -10.41 -4.62
N ARG A 91 -12.28 -10.02 -5.85
CA ARG A 91 -12.87 -10.53 -7.10
C ARG A 91 -12.37 -11.92 -7.46
N LEU A 92 -11.07 -12.17 -7.27
CA LEU A 92 -10.44 -13.46 -7.55
C LEU A 92 -10.86 -14.55 -6.56
N LEU A 93 -11.02 -14.17 -5.27
CA LEU A 93 -11.47 -15.09 -4.22
C LEU A 93 -13.00 -15.19 -4.11
N LYS A 94 -13.72 -14.30 -4.82
CA LYS A 94 -15.17 -14.14 -4.77
C LYS A 94 -15.65 -13.98 -3.33
N THR A 95 -15.05 -13.06 -2.60
CA THR A 95 -15.41 -12.77 -1.20
C THR A 95 -15.06 -11.32 -0.86
N ARG A 96 -15.75 -10.73 0.13
CA ARG A 96 -15.39 -9.41 0.66
C ARG A 96 -14.10 -9.54 1.48
N MET A 97 -13.37 -8.43 1.66
CA MET A 97 -12.28 -8.37 2.65
C MET A 97 -12.73 -8.87 4.02
N TYR A 98 -11.82 -9.55 4.72
CA TYR A 98 -12.08 -10.15 6.02
C TYR A 98 -12.54 -9.15 7.09
N SER A 99 -11.93 -7.96 7.14
CA SER A 99 -12.33 -6.91 8.06
C SER A 99 -12.14 -5.52 7.46
N ASP A 100 -13.25 -4.78 7.36
CA ASP A 100 -13.25 -3.36 6.94
C ASP A 100 -12.49 -2.48 7.94
N VAL A 101 -12.48 -2.84 9.23
CA VAL A 101 -11.74 -2.11 10.27
C VAL A 101 -10.23 -2.25 10.04
N LEU A 102 -9.74 -3.47 9.84
CA LEU A 102 -8.32 -3.71 9.53
C LEU A 102 -7.90 -3.04 8.22
N SER A 103 -8.79 -3.03 7.22
CA SER A 103 -8.57 -2.30 5.96
C SER A 103 -8.34 -0.81 6.20
N ASN A 104 -9.17 -0.17 7.03
CA ASN A 104 -9.05 1.24 7.35
C ASN A 104 -7.83 1.56 8.24
N ILE A 105 -7.51 0.70 9.21
CA ILE A 105 -6.30 0.85 10.04
C ILE A 105 -5.05 0.75 9.16
N HIS A 106 -5.01 -0.21 8.23
CA HIS A 106 -3.92 -0.30 7.26
C HIS A 106 -3.80 1.00 6.45
N PHE A 107 -4.89 1.49 5.86
CA PHE A 107 -4.85 2.71 5.06
C PHE A 107 -4.30 3.91 5.84
N TRP A 108 -4.90 4.23 6.98
CA TRP A 108 -4.49 5.39 7.77
C TRP A 108 -3.10 5.21 8.38
N GLY A 109 -2.76 4.01 8.85
CA GLY A 109 -1.42 3.68 9.32
C GLY A 109 -0.37 3.93 8.23
N TRP A 110 -0.63 3.49 7.00
CA TRP A 110 0.26 3.73 5.87
C TRP A 110 0.39 5.23 5.54
N GLN A 111 -0.71 5.98 5.55
CA GLN A 111 -0.64 7.43 5.32
C GLN A 111 0.17 8.15 6.41
N LEU A 112 0.02 7.75 7.68
CA LEU A 112 0.79 8.32 8.79
C LEU A 112 2.29 8.02 8.66
N ILE A 113 2.66 6.81 8.23
CA ILE A 113 4.05 6.46 7.94
C ILE A 113 4.63 7.36 6.84
N ILE A 114 3.90 7.56 5.74
CA ILE A 114 4.33 8.43 4.64
C ILE A 114 4.51 9.87 5.12
N VAL A 115 3.59 10.39 5.93
CA VAL A 115 3.72 11.73 6.51
C VAL A 115 4.93 11.79 7.48
N GLY A 116 5.18 10.74 8.24
CA GLY A 116 6.39 10.60 9.06
C GLY A 116 7.68 10.70 8.23
N ALA A 117 7.74 10.00 7.10
CA ALA A 117 8.86 10.08 6.15
C ALA A 117 9.03 11.50 5.57
N LEU A 118 7.92 12.14 5.21
CA LEU A 118 7.90 13.50 4.67
C LEU A 118 8.49 14.53 5.65
N ILE A 119 8.31 14.31 6.95
CA ILE A 119 8.83 15.20 7.99
C ILE A 119 10.27 14.86 8.35
N THR A 120 10.56 13.57 8.56
CA THR A 120 11.83 13.14 9.16
C THR A 120 13.02 13.20 8.20
N LEU A 121 12.83 12.86 6.93
CA LEU A 121 13.92 12.84 5.94
C LEU A 121 14.44 14.25 5.62
N PRO A 122 13.60 15.29 5.40
CA PRO A 122 14.09 16.67 5.25
C PRO A 122 14.75 17.23 6.50
N LEU A 123 14.36 16.78 7.69
CA LEU A 123 15.03 17.14 8.95
C LEU A 123 16.41 16.48 9.09
N GLY A 124 16.70 15.45 8.29
CA GLY A 124 17.98 14.76 8.25
C GLY A 124 18.07 13.54 9.17
N TYR A 125 16.93 13.07 9.70
CA TYR A 125 16.87 11.82 10.44
C TYR A 125 16.87 10.66 9.45
N SER A 126 17.98 9.95 9.35
CA SER A 126 18.09 8.80 8.46
C SER A 126 19.20 7.83 8.82
N HIS A 127 18.95 6.54 8.62
CA HIS A 127 19.96 5.48 8.69
C HIS A 127 20.97 5.49 7.54
N GLY A 128 20.71 6.23 6.44
CA GLY A 128 21.60 6.27 5.27
C GLY A 128 21.67 4.98 4.44
N LYS A 129 20.86 3.96 4.78
CA LYS A 129 20.66 2.74 4.00
C LYS A 129 19.60 2.99 2.93
N GLU A 130 19.93 2.77 1.67
CA GLU A 130 18.98 2.99 0.57
C GLU A 130 17.74 2.10 0.72
N TYR A 131 16.56 2.70 0.54
CA TYR A 131 15.23 2.09 0.75
C TYR A 131 14.90 1.67 2.19
N ALA A 132 15.79 1.93 3.13
CA ALA A 132 15.61 1.75 4.57
C ALA A 132 16.08 3.01 5.30
N GLU A 133 15.74 4.18 4.76
CA GLU A 133 16.22 5.47 5.24
C GLU A 133 15.54 5.94 6.51
N LEU A 134 14.36 5.41 6.83
CA LEU A 134 13.52 5.84 7.95
C LEU A 134 14.10 5.39 9.29
N GLU A 135 13.83 6.14 10.35
CA GLU A 135 14.30 5.80 11.70
C GLU A 135 13.43 4.70 12.35
N TRP A 136 14.03 4.01 13.32
CA TRP A 136 13.44 2.88 14.03
C TRP A 136 11.98 3.05 14.51
N PRO A 137 11.46 4.23 14.95
CA PRO A 137 10.06 4.34 15.35
C PRO A 137 9.11 4.14 14.16
N ILE A 138 9.53 4.60 12.98
CA ILE A 138 8.77 4.46 11.74
C ILE A 138 8.90 3.02 11.23
N ASP A 139 10.06 2.38 11.39
CA ASP A 139 10.24 0.98 11.02
C ASP A 139 9.33 0.04 11.81
N ILE A 140 9.20 0.28 13.13
CA ILE A 140 8.25 -0.46 13.97
C ILE A 140 6.81 -0.20 13.51
N ALA A 141 6.47 1.05 13.21
CA ALA A 141 5.13 1.38 12.71
C ALA A 141 4.83 0.68 11.38
N ILE A 142 5.80 0.62 10.46
CA ILE A 142 5.70 -0.13 9.20
C ILE A 142 5.44 -1.60 9.47
N ALA A 143 6.26 -2.24 10.33
CA ALA A 143 6.10 -3.65 10.65
C ALA A 143 4.70 -3.96 11.21
N VAL A 144 4.21 -3.14 12.15
CA VAL A 144 2.88 -3.30 12.75
C VAL A 144 1.77 -3.14 11.70
N VAL A 145 1.83 -2.08 10.88
CA VAL A 145 0.83 -1.82 9.83
C VAL A 145 0.85 -2.93 8.78
N TRP A 146 2.03 -3.45 8.43
CA TRP A 146 2.19 -4.55 7.49
C TRP A 146 1.62 -5.86 8.02
N VAL A 147 1.79 -6.16 9.31
CA VAL A 147 1.16 -7.32 9.95
C VAL A 147 -0.37 -7.20 9.96
N ILE A 148 -0.90 -6.01 10.26
CA ILE A 148 -2.36 -5.75 10.20
C ILE A 148 -2.90 -6.02 8.80
N PHE A 149 -2.17 -5.53 7.77
CA PHE A 149 -2.50 -5.81 6.38
C PHE A 149 -2.46 -7.30 6.06
N ALA A 150 -1.39 -7.99 6.45
CA ALA A 150 -1.21 -9.42 6.21
C ALA A 150 -2.33 -10.24 6.86
N VAL A 151 -2.69 -9.96 8.11
CA VAL A 151 -3.79 -10.64 8.81
C VAL A 151 -5.11 -10.47 8.06
N ASN A 152 -5.42 -9.26 7.59
CA ASN A 152 -6.63 -9.01 6.81
C ASN A 152 -6.60 -9.73 5.45
N TYR A 153 -5.44 -9.76 4.79
CA TYR A 153 -5.24 -10.41 3.50
C TYR A 153 -5.39 -11.94 3.59
N PHE A 154 -4.66 -12.58 4.51
CA PHE A 154 -4.72 -14.02 4.72
C PHE A 154 -6.07 -14.45 5.31
N GLY A 155 -6.68 -13.64 6.17
CA GLY A 155 -8.07 -13.83 6.62
C GLY A 155 -9.04 -13.88 5.44
N THR A 156 -8.84 -13.04 4.42
CA THR A 156 -9.67 -13.02 3.21
C THR A 156 -9.47 -14.29 2.37
N ILE A 157 -8.24 -14.81 2.30
CA ILE A 157 -7.94 -16.11 1.66
C ILE A 157 -8.58 -17.28 2.41
N ALA A 158 -8.67 -17.21 3.73
CA ALA A 158 -9.27 -18.26 4.55
C ALA A 158 -10.79 -18.38 4.31
N ILE A 159 -11.48 -17.26 4.10
CA ILE A 159 -12.93 -17.21 3.83
C ILE A 159 -13.28 -17.21 2.33
N ARG A 160 -12.35 -17.61 1.46
CA ARG A 160 -12.55 -17.63 0.01
C ARG A 160 -13.64 -18.62 -0.40
N ARG A 161 -14.30 -18.33 -1.53
CA ARG A 161 -15.32 -19.24 -2.11
C ARG A 161 -14.78 -20.13 -3.24
N VAL A 162 -13.52 -19.93 -3.64
CA VAL A 162 -12.87 -20.67 -4.73
C VAL A 162 -11.94 -21.75 -4.18
N LYS A 163 -11.93 -22.93 -4.82
CA LYS A 163 -11.04 -24.04 -4.43
C LYS A 163 -9.58 -23.76 -4.76
N HIS A 164 -9.33 -23.30 -5.99
CA HIS A 164 -8.00 -22.95 -6.48
C HIS A 164 -7.75 -21.46 -6.37
N LEU A 165 -6.52 -21.10 -6.01
CA LEU A 165 -6.06 -19.73 -5.99
C LEU A 165 -5.55 -19.34 -7.37
N TYR A 166 -5.96 -18.17 -7.84
CA TYR A 166 -5.41 -17.59 -9.06
C TYR A 166 -3.94 -17.19 -8.85
N VAL A 167 -3.11 -17.31 -9.88
CA VAL A 167 -1.65 -17.13 -9.79
C VAL A 167 -1.26 -15.76 -9.24
N ALA A 168 -2.01 -14.68 -9.54
CA ALA A 168 -1.71 -13.36 -8.96
C ALA A 168 -1.79 -13.36 -7.42
N ILE A 169 -2.64 -14.18 -6.81
CA ILE A 169 -2.70 -14.33 -5.35
C ILE A 169 -1.40 -14.92 -4.81
N TRP A 170 -0.73 -15.81 -5.56
CA TRP A 170 0.55 -16.37 -5.15
C TRP A 170 1.65 -15.31 -5.12
N PHE A 171 1.70 -14.45 -6.14
CA PHE A 171 2.62 -13.32 -6.17
C PHE A 171 2.36 -12.36 -5.01
N TYR A 172 1.10 -12.07 -4.70
CA TYR A 172 0.74 -11.26 -3.55
C TYR A 172 1.15 -11.86 -2.20
N ILE A 173 0.94 -13.16 -2.00
CA ILE A 173 1.39 -13.88 -0.80
C ILE A 173 2.91 -13.78 -0.68
N ALA A 174 3.64 -14.04 -1.77
CA ALA A 174 5.10 -13.93 -1.79
C ALA A 174 5.57 -12.52 -1.46
N THR A 175 4.94 -11.48 -2.04
CA THR A 175 5.26 -10.08 -1.73
C THR A 175 5.01 -9.75 -0.26
N ILE A 176 3.85 -10.11 0.30
CA ILE A 176 3.52 -9.82 1.70
C ILE A 176 4.53 -10.46 2.66
N ILE A 177 4.88 -11.72 2.44
CA ILE A 177 5.79 -12.46 3.31
C ILE A 177 7.22 -11.95 3.13
N THR A 178 7.72 -11.88 1.90
CA THR A 178 9.13 -11.53 1.65
C THR A 178 9.44 -10.09 2.06
N VAL A 179 8.55 -9.13 1.82
CA VAL A 179 8.76 -7.74 2.29
C VAL A 179 8.85 -7.69 3.81
N ALA A 180 8.02 -8.46 4.54
CA ALA A 180 8.08 -8.50 6.00
C ALA A 180 9.36 -9.16 6.56
N VAL A 181 10.01 -10.03 5.77
CA VAL A 181 11.29 -10.68 6.15
C VAL A 181 12.48 -9.79 5.83
N LEU A 182 12.39 -8.98 4.77
CA LEU A 182 13.46 -8.09 4.32
C LEU A 182 13.50 -6.76 5.08
N HIS A 183 12.37 -6.37 5.69
CA HIS A 183 12.25 -5.22 6.56
C HIS A 183 12.79 -5.53 7.95
#